data_AF-X6MCI2-F1
#
_entry.id   AF-X6MCI2-F1
#
_cell.length_a   1.000
_cell.length_b   1.000
_cell.length_c   1.000
_cell.angle_alpha   90.00
_cell.angle_beta   90.00
_cell.angle_gamma   90.00
#
_symmetry.space_group_name_H-M   'P 1'
#
loop_
_entity.id
_entity.type
_entity.pdbx_description
1 polymer ?
#
loop_
_entity_poly.entity_id
_entity_poly.type
_entity_poly.pdbx_seq_one_letter_code
_entity_poly.pdbx_strand_id
1 'polypeptide(L)'
;TTSSVHNVVTVLQDVEEWMKPTIANAKKFRALTGKPLVKALTDKELAKIEQDSKEQMVQEIDIIIGVEMKQEQIPPEYIVSDFCKLFDLKPDQFQIKSLKKGSLIVDGTIKFEKDVNPMTVRMFSDKLAESKLNELRKNIEIFLLMCNPPKPYHNTNINKTYALRGEVLFNSDWDRIYSPKHTYWNGALNDKRDRGKHSYFCPVGWKRCSLRVTGAENGDDFYNSFKGWHIAYHGTKFEYALSILLSGLATGIVNVHGKGVYASPSIIYVAHPRYSSIKEIEPENRSYFSKTGNANYAQFALELRIHPSCISKIGCETLKFSRNSRRNAKIDPNFKNGELEWLLTGSDFFDFDSPDRKVVCSGIMIRTTDKHPALLKDSAWWWNVICQEWCTPELNAKRNRETANCVLDKYNKREYTKLLFVSKEKQTIKIQKKLFIRVCHRNISRSIFPLSFLFFALLLKRSFEKNTCSNNKNLSKATNLYTQINLPIKVTYFK
;
A
#
# COMPACT_ATOMS: atom_id res chain seq x y z
N THR A 1 -39.13 -22.30 -14.11
CA THR A 1 -37.80 -21.75 -13.74
C THR A 1 -37.32 -20.64 -14.66
N THR A 2 -38.21 -19.91 -15.36
CA THR A 2 -37.85 -18.83 -16.31
C THR A 2 -38.16 -17.41 -15.83
N SER A 3 -38.61 -17.20 -14.58
CA SER A 3 -39.01 -15.87 -14.09
C SER A 3 -37.97 -15.11 -13.25
N SER A 4 -36.71 -15.57 -13.16
CA SER A 4 -35.69 -14.92 -12.30
C SER A 4 -34.73 -13.98 -13.03
N VAL A 5 -34.81 -13.85 -14.37
CA VAL A 5 -33.84 -13.06 -15.14
C VAL A 5 -34.26 -11.60 -15.32
N HIS A 6 -35.55 -11.27 -15.17
CA HIS A 6 -36.05 -9.91 -15.43
C HIS A 6 -35.89 -8.92 -14.26
N ASN A 7 -35.49 -9.36 -13.06
CA ASN A 7 -35.24 -8.46 -11.92
C ASN A 7 -33.78 -8.03 -11.74
N VAL A 8 -32.86 -8.47 -12.61
CA VAL A 8 -31.45 -8.09 -12.52
C VAL A 8 -31.16 -6.76 -13.25
N VAL A 9 -32.05 -6.29 -14.11
CA VAL A 9 -31.77 -5.15 -15.01
C VAL A 9 -31.88 -3.78 -14.32
N THR A 10 -32.76 -3.62 -13.33
CA THR A 10 -33.02 -2.30 -12.69
C THR A 10 -31.98 -1.89 -11.66
N VAL A 11 -31.20 -2.82 -11.09
CA VAL A 11 -30.09 -2.50 -10.15
C VAL A 11 -28.81 -2.08 -10.90
N LEU A 12 -28.78 -2.21 -12.24
CA LEU A 12 -27.57 -2.03 -13.04
C LEU A 12 -27.29 -0.58 -13.44
N GLN A 13 -28.29 0.30 -13.53
CA GLN A 13 -28.06 1.70 -13.94
C GLN A 13 -27.40 2.53 -12.84
N ASP A 14 -27.85 2.36 -11.60
CA ASP A 14 -27.37 3.15 -10.46
C ASP A 14 -25.87 2.95 -10.20
N VAL A 15 -25.37 1.71 -10.34
CA VAL A 15 -23.94 1.40 -10.13
C VAL A 15 -23.03 2.13 -11.11
N GLU A 16 -23.51 2.40 -12.33
CA GLU A 16 -22.70 3.05 -13.35
C GLU A 16 -22.53 4.54 -13.08
N GLU A 17 -23.60 5.22 -12.67
CA GLU A 17 -23.58 6.67 -12.57
C GLU A 17 -22.62 7.17 -11.48
N TRP A 18 -22.59 6.50 -10.32
CA TRP A 18 -21.65 6.87 -9.25
C TRP A 18 -20.20 6.44 -9.55
N MET A 19 -19.99 5.37 -10.34
CA MET A 19 -18.64 4.89 -10.69
C MET A 19 -18.04 5.53 -11.95
N LYS A 20 -18.84 6.19 -12.80
CA LYS A 20 -18.39 6.85 -14.03
C LYS A 20 -17.12 7.69 -13.82
N PRO A 21 -17.05 8.58 -12.80
CA PRO A 21 -15.85 9.38 -12.58
C PRO A 21 -14.64 8.54 -12.16
N THR A 22 -14.83 7.53 -11.30
CA THR A 22 -13.77 6.60 -10.88
C THR A 22 -13.22 5.80 -12.05
N ILE A 23 -14.09 5.32 -12.95
CA ILE A 23 -13.71 4.60 -14.17
C ILE A 23 -12.89 5.51 -15.10
N ALA A 24 -13.37 6.75 -15.34
CA ALA A 24 -12.67 7.72 -16.17
C ALA A 24 -11.28 8.05 -15.60
N ASN A 25 -11.18 8.24 -14.28
CA ASN A 25 -9.91 8.49 -13.61
C ASN A 25 -8.97 7.28 -13.64
N ALA A 26 -9.50 6.08 -13.46
CA ALA A 26 -8.71 4.86 -13.52
C ALA A 26 -8.12 4.63 -14.91
N LYS A 27 -8.89 4.89 -15.97
CA LYS A 27 -8.38 4.90 -17.36
C LYS A 27 -7.29 5.96 -17.58
N LYS A 28 -7.53 7.19 -17.13
CA LYS A 28 -6.53 8.27 -17.26
C LYS A 28 -5.25 7.94 -16.50
N PHE A 29 -5.37 7.43 -15.28
CA PHE A 29 -4.24 6.96 -14.48
C PHE A 29 -3.48 5.85 -15.19
N ARG A 30 -4.20 4.89 -15.78
CA ARG A 30 -3.63 3.79 -16.55
C ARG A 30 -2.84 4.28 -17.75
N ALA A 31 -3.43 5.19 -18.54
CA ALA A 31 -2.79 5.79 -19.70
C ALA A 31 -1.51 6.54 -19.32
N LEU A 32 -1.51 7.24 -18.18
CA LEU A 32 -0.35 8.01 -17.70
C LEU A 32 0.75 7.15 -17.07
N THR A 33 0.39 6.11 -16.32
CA THR A 33 1.35 5.38 -15.47
C THR A 33 1.71 4.00 -16.00
N GLY A 34 0.96 3.47 -16.97
CA GLY A 34 1.10 2.09 -17.38
C GLY A 34 0.73 1.08 -16.27
N LYS A 35 -0.02 1.52 -15.24
CA LYS A 35 -0.48 0.67 -14.12
C LYS A 35 -1.97 0.90 -13.86
N PRO A 36 -2.74 -0.12 -13.45
CA PRO A 36 -4.13 0.07 -13.07
C PRO A 36 -4.23 0.81 -11.73
N LEU A 37 -5.37 1.48 -11.54
CA LEU A 37 -5.74 2.01 -10.24
C LEU A 37 -6.19 0.86 -9.33
N VAL A 38 -5.46 0.62 -8.23
CA VAL A 38 -5.71 -0.49 -7.32
C VAL A 38 -6.15 0.03 -5.94
N LYS A 39 -7.28 -0.45 -5.43
CA LYS A 39 -7.68 -0.35 -4.00
C LYS A 39 -7.60 -1.74 -3.36
N ALA A 40 -6.58 -1.92 -2.55
CA ALA A 40 -6.36 -3.11 -1.73
C ALA A 40 -7.28 -3.14 -0.51
N LEU A 41 -7.34 -4.29 0.17
CA LEU A 41 -8.04 -4.41 1.46
C LEU A 41 -7.25 -3.72 2.56
N THR A 42 -7.95 -3.01 3.44
CA THR A 42 -7.41 -2.47 4.68
C THR A 42 -7.23 -3.56 5.73
N ASP A 43 -6.39 -3.32 6.74
CA ASP A 43 -6.20 -4.26 7.85
C ASP A 43 -7.49 -4.56 8.62
N LYS A 44 -8.42 -3.61 8.70
CA LYS A 44 -9.73 -3.83 9.34
C LYS A 44 -10.62 -4.70 8.48
N GLU A 45 -10.65 -4.47 7.17
CA GLU A 45 -11.37 -5.33 6.24
C GLU A 45 -10.79 -6.75 6.29
N LEU A 46 -9.48 -6.89 6.30
CA LEU A 46 -8.80 -8.17 6.51
C LEU A 46 -9.20 -8.79 7.85
N ALA A 47 -9.02 -8.08 8.98
CA ALA A 47 -9.37 -8.56 10.32
C ALA A 47 -10.85 -8.97 10.45
N LYS A 48 -11.75 -8.22 9.83
CA LYS A 48 -13.18 -8.56 9.75
C LYS A 48 -13.37 -9.86 8.98
N ILE A 49 -12.74 -10.00 7.81
CA ILE A 49 -12.73 -11.25 7.04
C ILE A 49 -12.17 -12.40 7.92
N GLU A 50 -11.09 -12.19 8.68
CA GLU A 50 -10.54 -13.21 9.59
C GLU A 50 -11.53 -13.61 10.69
N GLN A 51 -12.25 -12.64 11.25
CA GLN A 51 -13.26 -12.87 12.28
C GLN A 51 -14.44 -13.66 11.70
N ASP A 52 -14.99 -13.19 10.57
CA ASP A 52 -16.08 -13.84 9.85
C ASP A 52 -15.71 -15.28 9.44
N SER A 53 -14.42 -15.55 9.20
CA SER A 53 -13.85 -16.90 8.98
C SER A 53 -14.12 -17.85 10.15
N LYS A 54 -13.81 -17.38 11.36
CA LYS A 54 -13.87 -18.18 12.59
C LYS A 54 -15.31 -18.51 12.96
N GLU A 55 -16.24 -17.65 12.54
CA GLU A 55 -17.68 -17.77 12.78
C GLU A 55 -18.39 -18.67 11.73
N GLN A 56 -17.62 -19.40 10.90
CA GLN A 56 -18.10 -20.35 9.87
C GLN A 56 -18.98 -19.74 8.75
N MET A 57 -18.93 -18.42 8.55
CA MET A 57 -19.59 -17.80 7.42
C MET A 57 -18.78 -17.98 6.13
N VAL A 58 -19.47 -18.17 4.99
CA VAL A 58 -18.82 -18.14 3.68
C VAL A 58 -18.21 -16.76 3.49
N GLN A 59 -16.90 -16.71 3.29
CA GLN A 59 -16.20 -15.46 3.07
C GLN A 59 -16.38 -15.02 1.63
N GLU A 60 -17.00 -13.86 1.48
CA GLU A 60 -17.20 -13.19 0.20
C GLU A 60 -16.46 -11.85 0.22
N ILE A 61 -15.58 -11.65 -0.76
CA ILE A 61 -14.94 -10.36 -1.01
C ILE A 61 -15.52 -9.82 -2.31
N ASP A 62 -16.19 -8.67 -2.22
CA ASP A 62 -16.70 -7.96 -3.39
C ASP A 62 -15.52 -7.35 -4.14
N ILE A 63 -15.47 -7.53 -5.46
CA ILE A 63 -14.39 -7.01 -6.29
C ILE A 63 -14.97 -6.35 -7.52
N ILE A 64 -14.49 -5.13 -7.80
CA ILE A 64 -14.71 -4.47 -9.08
C ILE A 64 -13.42 -4.51 -9.87
N ILE A 65 -13.49 -5.06 -11.07
CA ILE A 65 -12.40 -5.07 -12.04
C ILE A 65 -12.86 -4.26 -13.25
N GLY A 66 -12.14 -3.19 -13.57
CA GLY A 66 -12.33 -2.48 -14.83
C GLY A 66 -11.31 -2.97 -15.85
N VAL A 67 -11.81 -3.55 -16.94
CA VAL A 67 -10.99 -4.05 -18.05
C VAL A 67 -11.37 -3.41 -19.36
N GLU A 68 -10.36 -3.12 -20.18
CA GLU A 68 -10.49 -2.64 -21.55
C GLU A 68 -10.04 -3.74 -22.50
N MET A 69 -10.91 -4.10 -23.43
CA MET A 69 -10.69 -5.21 -24.34
C MET A 69 -9.98 -4.69 -25.59
N LYS A 70 -8.89 -5.33 -26.01
CA LYS A 70 -8.21 -4.96 -27.27
C LYS A 70 -8.88 -5.55 -28.51
N GLN A 71 -9.76 -6.53 -28.31
CA GLN A 71 -10.52 -7.20 -29.36
C GLN A 71 -12.01 -7.16 -28.99
N GLU A 72 -12.87 -6.97 -29.98
CA GLU A 72 -14.29 -6.68 -29.77
C GLU A 72 -15.08 -7.82 -29.10
N GLN A 73 -14.54 -9.05 -29.06
CA GLN A 73 -15.27 -10.20 -28.54
C GLN A 73 -14.33 -11.18 -27.82
N ILE A 74 -14.25 -11.08 -26.50
CA ILE A 74 -13.76 -12.17 -25.66
C ILE A 74 -14.91 -12.61 -24.76
N PRO A 75 -15.28 -13.89 -24.76
CA PRO A 75 -16.30 -14.40 -23.86
C PRO A 75 -15.90 -14.16 -22.39
N PRO A 76 -16.84 -13.74 -21.51
CA PRO A 76 -16.56 -13.46 -20.09
C PRO A 76 -15.84 -14.59 -19.34
N GLU A 77 -16.06 -15.83 -19.76
CA GLU A 77 -15.48 -17.03 -19.16
C GLU A 77 -13.96 -17.05 -19.27
N TYR A 78 -13.38 -16.44 -20.32
CA TYR A 78 -11.93 -16.30 -20.45
C TYR A 78 -11.36 -15.33 -19.42
N ILE A 79 -12.12 -14.29 -19.08
CA ILE A 79 -11.71 -13.28 -18.10
C ILE A 79 -11.72 -13.88 -16.71
N VAL A 80 -12.77 -14.65 -16.37
CA VAL A 80 -12.81 -15.47 -15.14
C VAL A 80 -11.62 -16.42 -15.12
N SER A 81 -11.40 -17.19 -16.18
CA SER A 81 -10.32 -18.17 -16.24
C SER A 81 -8.94 -17.54 -16.03
N ASP A 82 -8.67 -16.42 -16.69
CA ASP A 82 -7.37 -15.75 -16.63
C ASP A 82 -7.17 -15.00 -15.32
N PHE A 83 -8.22 -14.34 -14.81
CA PHE A 83 -8.20 -13.74 -13.48
C PHE A 83 -7.95 -14.80 -12.40
N CYS A 84 -8.70 -15.90 -12.41
CA CYS A 84 -8.51 -16.99 -11.47
C CYS A 84 -7.09 -17.56 -11.55
N LYS A 85 -6.54 -17.76 -12.75
CA LYS A 85 -5.14 -18.19 -12.92
C LYS A 85 -4.13 -17.19 -12.36
N LEU A 86 -4.34 -15.90 -12.57
CA LEU A 86 -3.42 -14.87 -12.07
C LEU A 86 -3.36 -14.88 -10.54
N PHE A 87 -4.49 -15.11 -9.90
CA PHE A 87 -4.62 -15.04 -8.45
C PHE A 87 -4.54 -16.39 -7.74
N ASP A 88 -4.28 -17.48 -8.47
CA ASP A 88 -4.31 -18.86 -7.98
C ASP A 88 -5.66 -19.25 -7.35
N LEU A 89 -6.77 -18.79 -7.95
CA LEU A 89 -8.15 -19.12 -7.56
C LEU A 89 -8.70 -20.27 -8.42
N LYS A 90 -9.64 -21.05 -7.87
CA LYS A 90 -10.45 -21.99 -8.65
C LYS A 90 -11.55 -21.22 -9.42
N PRO A 91 -12.03 -21.70 -10.58
CA PRO A 91 -13.06 -21.01 -11.35
C PRO A 91 -14.36 -20.73 -10.59
N ASP A 92 -14.76 -21.63 -9.70
CA ASP A 92 -15.96 -21.51 -8.85
C ASP A 92 -15.78 -20.52 -7.68
N GLN A 93 -14.53 -20.15 -7.37
CA GLN A 93 -14.23 -19.14 -6.36
C GLN A 93 -14.44 -17.71 -6.86
N PHE A 94 -14.58 -17.47 -8.16
CA PHE A 94 -14.87 -16.13 -8.68
C PHE A 94 -16.19 -16.13 -9.44
N GLN A 95 -17.18 -15.44 -8.88
CA GLN A 95 -18.50 -15.32 -9.48
C GLN A 95 -18.67 -13.91 -10.05
N ILE A 96 -18.92 -13.80 -11.36
CA ILE A 96 -19.33 -12.54 -11.98
C ILE A 96 -20.78 -12.26 -11.56
N LYS A 97 -21.00 -11.10 -10.94
CA LYS A 97 -22.33 -10.56 -10.60
C LYS A 97 -22.94 -9.84 -11.78
N SER A 98 -22.16 -9.01 -12.47
CA SER A 98 -22.63 -8.28 -13.64
C SER A 98 -21.51 -8.04 -14.66
N LEU A 99 -21.93 -7.93 -15.93
CA LEU A 99 -21.09 -7.64 -17.09
C LEU A 99 -21.68 -6.42 -17.81
N LYS A 100 -20.90 -5.36 -17.99
CA LYS A 100 -21.37 -4.13 -18.65
C LYS A 100 -20.69 -3.90 -19.99
N LYS A 101 -21.47 -3.43 -20.98
CA LYS A 101 -21.02 -3.20 -22.36
C LYS A 101 -20.17 -1.92 -22.43
N GLY A 102 -19.02 -1.97 -23.11
CA GLY A 102 -18.05 -0.87 -23.21
C GLY A 102 -16.72 -1.24 -22.56
N SER A 103 -16.22 -0.40 -21.66
CA SER A 103 -15.22 -0.86 -20.70
C SER A 103 -15.88 -1.89 -19.81
N LEU A 104 -15.38 -3.11 -19.92
CA LEU A 104 -15.96 -4.21 -19.23
C LEU A 104 -15.66 -4.05 -17.73
N ILE A 105 -16.68 -3.61 -16.99
CA ILE A 105 -16.67 -3.65 -15.54
C ILE A 105 -17.17 -5.04 -15.15
N VAL A 106 -16.28 -5.81 -14.55
CA VAL A 106 -16.61 -7.08 -13.90
C VAL A 106 -16.80 -6.77 -12.43
N ASP A 107 -18.07 -6.67 -12.03
CA ASP A 107 -18.44 -6.77 -10.62
C ASP A 107 -18.52 -8.26 -10.29
N GLY A 108 -17.74 -8.70 -9.32
CA GLY A 108 -17.70 -10.09 -8.92
C GLY A 108 -17.46 -10.26 -7.44
N THR A 109 -17.57 -11.51 -7.01
CA THR A 109 -17.28 -11.89 -5.63
C THR A 109 -16.30 -13.04 -5.63
N ILE A 110 -15.25 -12.90 -4.82
CA ILE A 110 -14.38 -14.02 -4.50
C ILE A 110 -14.91 -14.77 -3.30
N LYS A 111 -15.20 -16.03 -3.49
CA LYS A 111 -15.55 -17.00 -2.46
C LYS A 111 -14.30 -17.73 -2.00
N PHE A 112 -13.97 -17.55 -0.75
CA PHE A 112 -12.91 -18.31 -0.10
C PHE A 112 -13.52 -19.56 0.53
N GLU A 113 -12.85 -20.71 0.39
CA GLU A 113 -13.30 -21.95 1.03
C GLU A 113 -13.31 -21.77 2.57
N LYS A 114 -14.07 -22.62 3.27
CA LYS A 114 -14.01 -22.66 4.74
C LYS A 114 -12.54 -22.89 5.15
N ASP A 115 -12.10 -22.20 6.20
CA ASP A 115 -10.73 -22.22 6.74
C ASP A 115 -9.66 -21.50 5.89
N VAL A 116 -10.04 -20.59 4.99
CA VAL A 116 -9.03 -19.78 4.29
C VAL A 116 -8.24 -18.94 5.29
N ASN A 117 -6.95 -19.27 5.34
CA ASN A 117 -5.96 -18.54 6.10
C ASN A 117 -6.00 -17.06 5.67
N PRO A 118 -6.14 -16.09 6.60
CA PRO A 118 -6.06 -14.67 6.29
C PRO A 118 -4.82 -14.25 5.50
N MET A 119 -3.72 -14.98 5.66
CA MET A 119 -2.52 -14.81 4.88
C MET A 119 -2.78 -15.03 3.39
N THR A 120 -3.70 -15.91 2.99
CA THR A 120 -4.12 -16.10 1.59
C THR A 120 -4.85 -14.88 1.05
N VAL A 121 -5.79 -14.32 1.81
CA VAL A 121 -6.52 -13.08 1.42
C VAL A 121 -5.55 -11.90 1.33
N ARG A 122 -4.59 -11.82 2.26
CA ARG A 122 -3.53 -10.83 2.24
C ARG A 122 -2.58 -11.01 1.06
N MET A 123 -2.13 -12.24 0.79
CA MET A 123 -1.33 -12.56 -0.39
C MET A 123 -2.07 -12.24 -1.68
N PHE A 124 -3.38 -12.43 -1.71
CA PHE A 124 -4.23 -11.99 -2.82
C PHE A 124 -4.20 -10.46 -2.95
N SER A 125 -4.43 -9.72 -1.87
CA SER A 125 -4.34 -8.25 -1.83
C SER A 125 -2.96 -7.72 -2.24
N ASP A 126 -1.88 -8.36 -1.78
CA ASP A 126 -0.51 -8.02 -2.12
C ASP A 126 -0.22 -8.32 -3.59
N LYS A 127 -0.65 -9.49 -4.11
CA LYS A 127 -0.57 -9.83 -5.53
C LYS A 127 -1.35 -8.82 -6.38
N LEU A 128 -2.51 -8.34 -5.95
CA LEU A 128 -3.26 -7.30 -6.65
C LEU A 128 -2.45 -6.01 -6.78
N ALA A 129 -1.76 -5.60 -5.71
CA ALA A 129 -0.93 -4.40 -5.69
C ALA A 129 0.40 -4.56 -6.45
N GLU A 130 0.98 -5.76 -6.46
CA GLU A 130 2.28 -6.07 -7.07
C GLU A 130 2.18 -6.57 -8.53
N SER A 131 1.00 -7.03 -8.94
CA SER A 131 0.89 -7.80 -10.18
C SER A 131 1.29 -6.96 -11.39
N LYS A 132 2.17 -7.56 -12.19
CA LYS A 132 2.38 -7.18 -13.59
C LYS A 132 1.12 -7.54 -14.36
N LEU A 133 0.03 -6.81 -14.14
CA LEU A 133 -1.26 -7.02 -14.82
C LEU A 133 -1.11 -6.89 -16.34
N ASN A 134 0.01 -6.32 -16.81
CA ASN A 134 0.47 -6.35 -18.20
C ASN A 134 0.71 -7.77 -18.76
N GLU A 135 0.91 -8.79 -17.91
CA GLU A 135 1.06 -10.20 -18.31
C GLU A 135 -0.28 -10.91 -18.53
N LEU A 136 -1.42 -10.30 -18.16
CA LEU A 136 -2.76 -10.77 -18.52
C LEU A 136 -3.04 -10.53 -20.02
N ARG A 137 -2.23 -11.20 -20.85
CA ARG A 137 -2.41 -11.49 -22.28
C ARG A 137 -2.54 -10.29 -23.21
N LYS A 138 -2.24 -10.57 -24.50
CA LYS A 138 -2.31 -9.65 -25.64
C LYS A 138 -3.65 -8.94 -25.84
N ASN A 139 -4.70 -9.26 -25.07
CA ASN A 139 -6.08 -8.94 -25.42
C ASN A 139 -6.87 -8.18 -24.34
N ILE A 140 -6.35 -8.04 -23.11
CA ILE A 140 -7.06 -7.39 -21.99
C ILE A 140 -6.14 -6.40 -21.30
N GLU A 141 -6.64 -5.18 -21.06
CA GLU A 141 -5.96 -4.18 -20.23
C GLU A 141 -6.79 -3.90 -18.98
N ILE A 142 -6.25 -4.28 -17.83
CA ILE A 142 -6.86 -3.88 -16.56
C ILE A 142 -6.49 -2.43 -16.29
N PHE A 143 -7.49 -1.60 -16.03
CA PHE A 143 -7.33 -0.19 -15.66
C PHE A 143 -7.81 0.11 -14.24
N LEU A 144 -8.70 -0.72 -13.67
CA LEU A 144 -9.25 -0.55 -12.32
C LEU A 144 -9.33 -1.90 -11.59
N LEU A 145 -9.04 -1.89 -10.30
CA LEU A 145 -9.15 -3.08 -9.46
C LEU A 145 -9.42 -2.67 -8.01
N MET A 146 -10.58 -3.03 -7.47
CA MET A 146 -11.01 -2.61 -6.14
C MET A 146 -11.54 -3.78 -5.35
N CYS A 147 -10.95 -4.08 -4.20
CA CYS A 147 -11.47 -5.06 -3.25
C CYS A 147 -12.33 -4.37 -2.20
N ASN A 148 -13.48 -4.96 -1.87
CA ASN A 148 -14.55 -4.37 -1.09
C ASN A 148 -14.73 -2.91 -1.51
N PRO A 149 -15.18 -2.65 -2.76
CA PRO A 149 -15.46 -1.29 -3.19
C PRO A 149 -16.33 -0.66 -2.09
N PRO A 150 -15.98 0.55 -1.61
CA PRO A 150 -16.77 1.21 -0.60
C PRO A 150 -18.19 1.24 -1.12
N LYS A 151 -19.05 0.44 -0.48
CA LYS A 151 -20.47 0.49 -0.77
C LYS A 151 -20.87 1.93 -0.47
N PRO A 152 -21.68 2.55 -1.34
CA PRO A 152 -22.10 3.91 -1.10
C PRO A 152 -22.61 4.00 0.34
N TYR A 153 -21.91 4.75 1.20
CA TYR A 153 -22.29 4.85 2.61
C TYR A 153 -23.63 5.56 2.62
N HIS A 154 -24.71 4.86 2.95
CA HIS A 154 -26.02 5.48 3.04
C HIS A 154 -26.22 5.94 4.48
N ASN A 155 -26.08 7.25 4.71
CA ASN A 155 -26.42 7.84 5.99
C ASN A 155 -27.95 7.98 6.06
N THR A 156 -28.56 7.02 6.74
CA THR A 156 -30.01 6.92 6.93
C THR A 156 -30.60 8.13 7.66
N ASN A 157 -29.83 8.85 8.46
CA ASN A 157 -30.31 10.01 9.23
C ASN A 157 -30.52 11.26 8.35
N ILE A 158 -29.83 11.35 7.22
CA ILE A 158 -29.92 12.50 6.30
C ILE A 158 -30.23 12.09 4.86
N ASN A 159 -30.56 10.81 4.65
CA ASN A 159 -30.88 10.21 3.36
C ASN A 159 -29.85 10.55 2.27
N LYS A 160 -28.55 10.52 2.61
CA LYS A 160 -27.45 10.81 1.68
C LYS A 160 -26.54 9.61 1.52
N THR A 161 -26.16 9.37 0.27
CA THR A 161 -25.31 8.27 -0.17
C THR A 161 -23.94 8.82 -0.53
N TYR A 162 -22.87 8.34 0.11
CA TYR A 162 -21.50 8.83 -0.07
C TYR A 162 -20.69 7.82 -0.87
N ALA A 163 -20.12 8.25 -1.99
CA ALA A 163 -19.29 7.44 -2.88
C ALA A 163 -17.80 7.80 -2.71
N LEU A 164 -16.91 6.93 -3.23
CA LEU A 164 -15.53 7.33 -3.56
C LEU A 164 -15.51 8.70 -4.21
N ARG A 165 -14.47 9.48 -3.93
CA ARG A 165 -14.29 10.74 -4.62
C ARG A 165 -14.16 10.45 -6.11
N GLY A 166 -15.22 10.80 -6.84
CA GLY A 166 -15.29 10.58 -8.27
C GLY A 166 -14.21 11.36 -9.01
N GLU A 167 -13.78 12.50 -8.45
CA GLU A 167 -12.79 13.40 -9.04
C GLU A 167 -12.02 14.20 -7.99
N VAL A 168 -10.70 14.31 -8.18
CA VAL A 168 -9.87 15.21 -7.39
C VAL A 168 -9.84 16.56 -8.09
N LEU A 169 -10.55 17.54 -7.53
CA LEU A 169 -10.61 18.89 -8.08
C LEU A 169 -9.53 19.76 -7.46
N PHE A 170 -8.71 20.38 -8.29
CA PHE A 170 -7.74 21.38 -7.86
C PHE A 170 -8.42 22.74 -7.63
N ASN A 171 -7.81 23.54 -6.77
CA ASN A 171 -8.20 24.93 -6.53
C ASN A 171 -6.98 25.84 -6.72
N SER A 172 -6.71 26.21 -7.98
CA SER A 172 -5.52 26.96 -8.37
C SER A 172 -5.40 28.33 -7.68
N ASP A 173 -6.51 28.93 -7.27
CA ASP A 173 -6.52 30.24 -6.57
C ASP A 173 -5.78 30.17 -5.23
N TRP A 174 -5.67 28.97 -4.67
CA TRP A 174 -5.02 28.71 -3.40
C TRP A 174 -3.64 28.06 -3.54
N ASP A 175 -3.17 27.84 -4.76
CA ASP A 175 -1.82 27.30 -5.01
C ASP A 175 -0.77 28.26 -4.48
N ARG A 176 0.29 27.71 -3.88
CA ARG A 176 1.36 28.50 -3.28
C ARG A 176 2.71 27.92 -3.65
N ILE A 177 3.67 28.80 -3.88
CA ILE A 177 5.09 28.45 -3.93
C ILE A 177 5.71 28.98 -2.65
N TYR A 178 6.27 28.09 -1.83
CA TYR A 178 6.89 28.47 -0.58
C TYR A 178 8.38 28.69 -0.78
N SER A 179 8.76 29.95 -0.96
CA SER A 179 10.16 30.34 -1.10
C SER A 179 10.35 31.81 -0.74
N PRO A 180 11.56 32.26 -0.39
CA PRO A 180 11.82 33.67 -0.06
C PRO A 180 11.40 34.68 -1.13
N LYS A 181 11.25 34.25 -2.40
CA LYS A 181 10.80 35.10 -3.52
C LYS A 181 9.29 35.03 -3.76
N HIS A 182 8.57 34.20 -3.03
CA HIS A 182 7.14 33.95 -3.16
C HIS A 182 6.47 33.99 -1.78
N THR A 183 5.64 33.01 -1.43
CA THR A 183 5.02 32.93 -0.11
C THR A 183 6.07 32.50 0.92
N TYR A 184 6.34 33.35 1.90
CA TYR A 184 7.35 33.09 2.91
C TYR A 184 7.06 33.83 4.21
N TRP A 185 7.40 33.20 5.32
CA TRP A 185 7.43 33.82 6.65
C TRP A 185 8.47 33.10 7.51
N ASN A 186 8.94 33.80 8.54
CA ASN A 186 9.88 33.28 9.53
C ASN A 186 9.13 32.84 10.79
N GLY A 187 9.56 31.72 11.37
CA GLY A 187 8.95 31.18 12.58
C GLY A 187 7.53 30.66 12.37
N ALA A 188 6.77 30.58 13.47
CA ALA A 188 5.39 30.13 13.45
C ALA A 188 4.49 31.16 12.75
N LEU A 189 3.57 30.69 11.90
CA LEU A 189 2.60 31.53 11.22
C LEU A 189 1.69 32.22 12.26
N ASN A 190 1.58 33.54 12.18
CA ASN A 190 0.69 34.35 13.00
C ASN A 190 -0.21 35.22 12.12
N ASP A 191 -1.19 34.59 11.48
CA ASP A 191 -2.16 35.24 10.60
C ASP A 191 -3.50 35.54 11.30
N LYS A 192 -3.53 35.49 12.64
CA LYS A 192 -4.72 35.62 13.50
C LYS A 192 -5.83 34.59 13.23
N ARG A 193 -5.56 33.56 12.41
CA ARG A 193 -6.50 32.46 12.16
C ARG A 193 -6.25 31.32 13.13
N ASP A 194 -7.32 30.70 13.60
CA ASP A 194 -7.22 29.52 14.46
C ASP A 194 -6.90 28.27 13.62
N ARG A 195 -5.64 27.84 13.68
CA ARG A 195 -5.11 26.64 13.00
C ARG A 195 -4.82 25.52 14.00
N GLY A 196 -5.55 25.53 15.12
CA GLY A 196 -5.35 24.63 16.23
C GLY A 196 -4.14 25.03 17.10
N LYS A 197 -3.89 24.21 18.12
CA LYS A 197 -2.89 24.48 19.18
C LYS A 197 -1.42 24.28 18.77
N HIS A 198 -1.16 23.73 17.59
CA HIS A 198 0.20 23.41 17.13
C HIS A 198 0.67 24.42 16.08
N SER A 199 1.90 24.90 16.25
CA SER A 199 2.50 25.89 15.37
C SER A 199 2.64 25.37 13.93
N TYR A 200 2.35 26.24 12.97
CA TYR A 200 2.51 25.98 11.55
C TYR A 200 3.67 26.80 11.00
N PHE A 201 4.64 26.15 10.36
CA PHE A 201 5.84 26.81 9.82
C PHE A 201 5.82 26.80 8.30
N CYS A 202 6.53 27.74 7.69
CA CYS A 202 6.60 27.84 6.23
C CYS A 202 7.28 26.58 5.64
N PRO A 203 6.63 25.82 4.75
CA PRO A 203 7.23 24.65 4.11
C PRO A 203 8.15 25.08 2.95
N VAL A 204 9.22 25.80 3.27
CA VAL A 204 10.15 26.38 2.29
C VAL A 204 10.71 25.31 1.34
N GLY A 205 10.75 25.63 0.05
CA GLY A 205 11.20 24.73 -1.01
C GLY A 205 10.11 23.82 -1.58
N TRP A 206 8.86 23.96 -1.11
CA TRP A 206 7.72 23.19 -1.62
C TRP A 206 6.75 24.08 -2.39
N LYS A 207 6.09 23.48 -3.38
CA LYS A 207 4.90 24.01 -4.05
C LYS A 207 3.69 23.27 -3.51
N ARG A 208 2.61 23.99 -3.19
CA ARG A 208 1.31 23.44 -2.86
C ARG A 208 0.38 23.56 -4.04
N CYS A 209 -0.14 22.43 -4.48
CA CYS A 209 -1.30 22.34 -5.38
C CYS A 209 -2.52 22.06 -4.51
N SER A 210 -3.43 23.03 -4.43
CA SER A 210 -4.55 23.00 -3.49
C SER A 210 -5.67 22.14 -4.03
N LEU A 211 -6.40 21.49 -3.14
CA LEU A 211 -7.57 20.70 -3.48
C LEU A 211 -8.83 21.46 -3.07
N ARG A 212 -9.87 21.39 -3.88
CA ARG A 212 -11.22 21.71 -3.43
C ARG A 212 -11.61 20.69 -2.38
N VAL A 213 -12.14 21.19 -1.27
CA VAL A 213 -12.61 20.36 -0.17
C VAL A 213 -14.13 20.44 -0.16
N THR A 214 -14.78 19.29 -0.20
CA THR A 214 -16.24 19.19 -0.22
C THR A 214 -16.85 19.99 0.93
N GLY A 215 -17.80 20.88 0.65
CA GLY A 215 -18.41 21.76 1.66
C GLY A 215 -17.61 23.03 1.99
N ALA A 216 -16.59 23.35 1.22
CA ALA A 216 -15.83 24.60 1.33
C ALA A 216 -15.62 25.22 -0.06
N GLU A 217 -16.57 26.06 -0.50
CA GLU A 217 -16.58 26.65 -1.85
C GLU A 217 -15.55 27.77 -1.99
N ASN A 218 -15.28 28.48 -0.90
CA ASN A 218 -14.33 29.59 -0.87
C ASN A 218 -13.41 29.55 0.37
N GLY A 219 -12.53 30.55 0.50
CA GLY A 219 -11.54 30.62 1.57
C GLY A 219 -12.13 30.82 2.97
N ASP A 220 -13.26 31.51 3.08
CA ASP A 220 -13.94 31.76 4.35
C ASP A 220 -14.74 30.54 4.78
N ASP A 221 -15.44 29.87 3.85
CA ASP A 221 -16.10 28.58 4.11
C ASP A 221 -15.09 27.54 4.59
N PHE A 222 -13.93 27.47 3.92
CA PHE A 222 -12.84 26.59 4.31
C PHE A 222 -12.35 26.93 5.72
N TYR A 223 -12.10 28.20 6.01
CA TYR A 223 -11.64 28.61 7.33
C TYR A 223 -12.66 28.27 8.42
N ASN A 224 -13.92 28.61 8.22
CA ASN A 224 -14.98 28.37 9.19
C ASN A 224 -15.20 26.87 9.44
N SER A 225 -15.16 26.04 8.39
CA SER A 225 -15.33 24.59 8.48
C SER A 225 -14.19 23.89 9.22
N PHE A 226 -12.97 24.42 9.10
CA PHE A 226 -11.75 23.80 9.66
C PHE A 226 -11.07 24.67 10.73
N LYS A 227 -11.82 25.58 11.35
CA LYS A 227 -11.34 26.43 12.43
C LYS A 227 -10.88 25.55 13.61
N GLY A 228 -9.68 25.77 14.11
CA GLY A 228 -9.11 24.97 15.20
C GLY A 228 -8.52 23.62 14.76
N TRP A 229 -8.59 23.28 13.47
CA TRP A 229 -7.97 22.06 12.95
C TRP A 229 -6.50 22.31 12.63
N HIS A 230 -5.68 21.33 12.99
CA HIS A 230 -4.24 21.37 12.79
C HIS A 230 -3.87 21.16 11.33
N ILE A 231 -2.73 21.73 10.93
CA ILE A 231 -2.08 21.42 9.65
C ILE A 231 -0.95 20.45 9.91
N ALA A 232 -0.92 19.36 9.15
CA ALA A 232 0.17 18.41 9.17
C ALA A 232 0.37 17.81 7.78
N TYR A 233 1.37 16.94 7.66
CA TYR A 233 1.78 16.33 6.43
C TYR A 233 1.80 14.81 6.56
N HIS A 234 1.39 14.13 5.49
CA HIS A 234 1.52 12.69 5.35
C HIS A 234 2.39 12.39 4.13
N GLY A 235 3.53 11.75 4.36
CA GLY A 235 4.41 11.29 3.28
C GLY A 235 3.83 10.03 2.68
N THR A 236 3.87 9.93 1.35
CA THR A 236 3.44 8.72 0.66
C THR A 236 4.37 8.41 -0.51
N LYS A 237 4.27 7.19 -1.03
CA LYS A 237 4.90 6.85 -2.30
C LYS A 237 4.13 7.47 -3.45
N PHE A 238 4.84 7.84 -4.52
CA PHE A 238 4.26 8.49 -5.69
C PHE A 238 3.09 7.69 -6.27
N GLU A 239 3.23 6.37 -6.38
CA GLU A 239 2.22 5.46 -6.92
C GLU A 239 0.93 5.36 -6.08
N TYR A 240 0.97 5.73 -4.80
CA TYR A 240 -0.19 5.69 -3.90
C TYR A 240 -0.85 7.06 -3.71
N ALA A 241 -0.23 8.15 -4.18
CA ALA A 241 -0.76 9.49 -3.97
C ALA A 241 -2.19 9.63 -4.53
N LEU A 242 -2.42 9.18 -5.77
CA LEU A 242 -3.75 9.28 -6.38
C LEU A 242 -4.78 8.37 -5.70
N SER A 243 -4.42 7.14 -5.34
CA SER A 243 -5.35 6.24 -4.67
C SER A 243 -5.77 6.80 -3.30
N ILE A 244 -4.83 7.39 -2.55
CA ILE A 244 -5.14 8.07 -1.28
C ILE A 244 -6.04 9.29 -1.51
N LEU A 245 -5.80 10.07 -2.57
CA LEU A 245 -6.64 11.24 -2.86
C LEU A 245 -8.08 10.88 -3.25
N LEU A 246 -8.26 9.75 -3.94
CA LEU A 246 -9.57 9.28 -4.39
C LEU A 246 -10.32 8.51 -3.31
N SER A 247 -9.62 7.80 -2.43
CA SER A 247 -10.24 6.92 -1.44
C SER A 247 -10.14 7.46 -0.01
N GLY A 248 -9.04 8.08 0.39
CA GLY A 248 -8.76 8.47 1.77
C GLY A 248 -7.50 7.80 2.33
N LEU A 249 -7.26 7.94 3.63
CA LEU A 249 -6.10 7.35 4.30
C LEU A 249 -6.48 6.08 5.07
N ALA A 250 -5.89 4.96 4.70
CA ALA A 250 -5.97 3.71 5.46
C ALA A 250 -4.88 3.64 6.53
N THR A 251 -5.17 2.99 7.66
CA THR A 251 -4.16 2.74 8.71
C THR A 251 -3.04 1.84 8.21
N GLY A 252 -1.81 2.13 8.62
CA GLY A 252 -0.64 1.33 8.27
C GLY A 252 -0.48 0.08 9.15
N ILE A 253 0.27 -0.90 8.62
CA ILE A 253 0.62 -2.15 9.30
C ILE A 253 1.69 -1.93 10.38
N VAL A 254 2.68 -1.07 10.11
CA VAL A 254 3.84 -0.85 10.98
C VAL A 254 3.51 0.23 12.00
N ASN A 255 3.46 -0.18 13.27
CA ASN A 255 2.82 0.58 14.32
C ASN A 255 3.76 0.84 15.51
N VAL A 256 4.76 1.71 15.31
CA VAL A 256 5.72 2.04 16.39
C VAL A 256 5.02 2.72 17.57
N HIS A 257 4.05 3.58 17.29
CA HIS A 257 3.30 4.33 18.30
C HIS A 257 1.89 3.78 18.56
N GLY A 258 1.46 2.78 17.79
CA GLY A 258 0.09 2.23 17.80
C GLY A 258 -0.49 2.11 16.38
N LYS A 259 -1.64 1.45 16.26
CA LYS A 259 -2.37 1.31 14.99
C LYS A 259 -3.06 2.63 14.63
N GLY A 260 -2.77 3.16 13.46
CA GLY A 260 -3.34 4.43 13.01
C GLY A 260 -2.73 4.95 11.71
N VAL A 261 -3.09 6.17 11.36
CA VAL A 261 -2.44 6.93 10.29
C VAL A 261 -1.41 7.86 10.91
N TYR A 262 -0.21 7.89 10.35
CA TYR A 262 0.88 8.73 10.84
C TYR A 262 0.95 10.02 10.03
N ALA A 263 0.98 11.15 10.73
CA ALA A 263 1.23 12.47 10.14
C ALA A 263 2.35 13.18 10.91
N SER A 264 2.83 14.30 10.39
CA SER A 264 3.84 15.13 11.05
C SER A 264 3.57 16.60 10.82
N PRO A 265 3.79 17.48 11.81
CA PRO A 265 3.76 18.92 11.57
C PRO A 265 4.99 19.39 10.78
N SER A 266 6.03 18.55 10.64
CA SER A 266 7.26 18.86 9.91
C SER A 266 7.23 18.27 8.51
N ILE A 267 7.17 19.13 7.50
CA ILE A 267 7.34 18.69 6.11
C ILE A 267 8.77 18.18 5.86
N ILE A 268 9.77 18.69 6.59
CA ILE A 268 11.17 18.26 6.49
C ILE A 268 11.32 16.81 6.94
N TYR A 269 10.67 16.43 8.04
CA TYR A 269 10.66 15.06 8.53
C TYR A 269 9.98 14.11 7.53
N VAL A 270 8.81 14.49 7.05
CA VAL A 270 8.00 13.73 6.09
C VAL A 270 8.70 13.56 4.74
N ALA A 271 9.59 14.49 4.38
CA ALA A 271 10.38 14.41 3.16
C ALA A 271 11.36 13.23 3.11
N HIS A 272 11.65 12.56 4.23
CA HIS A 272 12.56 11.42 4.23
C HIS A 272 12.08 10.30 3.30
N PRO A 273 12.96 9.62 2.53
CA PRO A 273 12.55 8.61 1.53
C PRO A 273 11.77 7.42 2.09
N ARG A 274 11.83 7.18 3.40
CA ARG A 274 10.98 6.19 4.09
C ARG A 274 9.48 6.53 3.98
N TYR A 275 9.13 7.82 4.01
CA TYR A 275 7.75 8.29 4.02
C TYR A 275 7.36 8.88 2.66
N SER A 276 8.18 9.77 2.10
CA SER A 276 7.95 10.40 0.79
C SER A 276 8.95 9.87 -0.24
N SER A 277 8.53 8.95 -1.11
CA SER A 277 9.39 8.40 -2.15
C SER A 277 9.98 9.49 -3.05
N ILE A 278 11.21 9.30 -3.50
CA ILE A 278 11.85 10.16 -4.51
C ILE A 278 11.53 9.57 -5.88
N LYS A 279 10.93 10.38 -6.75
CA LYS A 279 10.66 10.01 -8.14
C LYS A 279 11.61 10.78 -9.04
N GLU A 280 12.43 10.06 -9.79
CA GLU A 280 13.15 10.65 -10.93
C GLU A 280 12.15 10.99 -12.05
N ILE A 281 12.31 12.18 -12.62
CA ILE A 281 11.44 12.72 -13.65
C ILE A 281 12.12 12.50 -15.00
N GLU A 282 11.42 11.74 -15.86
CA GLU A 282 11.87 11.52 -17.24
C GLU A 282 12.09 12.86 -17.96
N PRO A 283 13.14 12.99 -18.80
CA PRO A 283 13.49 14.23 -19.48
C PRO A 283 12.31 14.94 -20.15
N GLU A 284 11.47 14.21 -20.85
CA GLU A 284 10.27 14.70 -21.56
C GLU A 284 9.20 15.28 -20.62
N ASN A 285 9.20 14.88 -19.35
CA ASN A 285 8.21 15.31 -18.35
C ASN A 285 8.70 16.48 -17.47
N ARG A 286 9.98 16.89 -17.58
CA ARG A 286 10.55 17.92 -16.70
C ARG A 286 9.92 19.30 -16.88
N SER A 287 9.44 19.60 -18.08
CA SER A 287 8.75 20.85 -18.42
C SER A 287 7.45 21.05 -17.64
N TYR A 288 6.77 19.97 -17.23
CA TYR A 288 5.58 20.06 -16.38
C TYR A 288 5.88 20.60 -14.97
N PHE A 289 7.10 20.39 -14.48
CA PHE A 289 7.51 20.76 -13.13
C PHE A 289 8.36 22.02 -13.07
N SER A 290 9.09 22.34 -14.14
CA SER A 290 9.92 23.52 -14.23
C SER A 290 9.95 24.05 -15.66
N LYS A 291 9.69 25.36 -15.81
CA LYS A 291 9.80 26.04 -17.11
C LYS A 291 11.21 25.95 -17.71
N THR A 292 12.24 25.83 -16.87
CA THR A 292 13.63 25.69 -17.32
C THR A 292 14.04 24.24 -17.58
N GLY A 293 13.15 23.26 -17.37
CA GLY A 293 13.42 21.84 -17.57
C GLY A 293 14.40 21.22 -16.56
N ASN A 294 14.78 21.96 -15.51
CA ASN A 294 15.79 21.52 -14.54
C ASN A 294 15.22 20.69 -13.36
N ALA A 295 13.96 20.24 -13.44
CA ALA A 295 13.38 19.38 -12.41
C ALA A 295 13.74 17.91 -12.70
N ASN A 296 14.80 17.39 -12.10
CA ASN A 296 15.24 16.00 -12.28
C ASN A 296 14.54 15.05 -11.30
N TYR A 297 14.14 15.54 -10.12
CA TYR A 297 13.51 14.75 -9.08
C TYR A 297 12.26 15.44 -8.54
N ALA A 298 11.28 14.64 -8.12
CA ALA A 298 10.11 15.08 -7.38
C ALA A 298 9.90 14.27 -6.10
N GLN A 299 9.31 14.91 -5.10
CA GLN A 299 8.78 14.30 -3.88
C GLN A 299 7.40 14.86 -3.56
N PHE A 300 6.58 14.03 -2.91
CA PHE A 300 5.16 14.30 -2.66
C PHE A 300 4.81 14.06 -1.20
N ALA A 301 4.09 15.01 -0.62
CA ALA A 301 3.42 14.84 0.65
C ALA A 301 1.99 15.36 0.53
N LEU A 302 1.07 14.80 1.32
CA LEU A 302 -0.29 15.30 1.42
C LEU A 302 -0.35 16.31 2.57
N GLU A 303 -0.88 17.49 2.32
CA GLU A 303 -1.22 18.46 3.37
C GLU A 303 -2.60 18.11 3.93
N LEU A 304 -2.64 17.84 5.22
CA LEU A 304 -3.84 17.42 5.93
C LEU A 304 -4.34 18.54 6.85
N ARG A 305 -5.68 18.66 6.93
CA ARG A 305 -6.39 19.27 8.05
C ARG A 305 -6.82 18.18 9.00
N ILE A 306 -6.46 18.31 10.27
CA ILE A 306 -6.64 17.27 11.28
C ILE A 306 -7.44 17.84 12.45
N HIS A 307 -8.61 17.25 12.68
CA HIS A 307 -9.44 17.59 13.84
C HIS A 307 -8.71 17.16 15.12
N PRO A 308 -8.63 18.02 16.16
CA PRO A 308 -7.85 17.70 17.37
C PRO A 308 -8.24 16.37 18.04
N SER A 309 -9.52 16.00 18.00
CA SER A 309 -10.02 14.76 18.63
C SER A 309 -9.53 13.45 18.00
N CYS A 310 -8.91 13.47 16.81
CA CYS A 310 -8.34 12.25 16.23
C CYS A 310 -6.85 12.05 16.54
N ILE A 311 -6.18 13.06 17.12
CA ILE A 311 -4.77 12.95 17.53
C ILE A 311 -4.72 12.18 18.85
N SER A 312 -4.42 10.89 18.78
CA SER A 312 -4.33 10.03 19.97
C SER A 312 -3.00 10.17 20.70
N LYS A 313 -1.93 10.44 19.96
CA LYS A 313 -0.58 10.47 20.48
C LYS A 313 0.30 11.37 19.62
N ILE A 314 1.12 12.15 20.30
CA ILE A 314 2.24 12.89 19.73
C ILE A 314 3.50 12.23 20.28
N GLY A 315 4.37 11.77 19.39
CA GLY A 315 5.51 10.95 19.72
C GLY A 315 6.79 11.39 19.04
N CYS A 316 7.88 10.76 19.46
CA CYS A 316 9.18 10.97 18.86
C CYS A 316 9.27 10.38 17.45
N GLU A 317 10.21 10.92 16.68
CA GLU A 317 10.61 10.34 15.39
C GLU A 317 11.01 8.86 15.48
N THR A 318 10.67 8.09 14.44
CA THR A 318 10.94 6.64 14.36
C THR A 318 12.15 6.28 13.51
N LEU A 319 12.88 7.30 13.04
CA LEU A 319 14.13 7.15 12.29
C LEU A 319 15.35 6.97 13.22
N LYS A 320 15.16 7.02 14.54
CA LYS A 320 16.19 6.88 15.59
C LYS A 320 17.30 7.94 15.50
N PHE A 321 17.05 9.07 14.84
CA PHE A 321 18.01 10.17 14.70
C PHE A 321 18.48 10.69 16.07
N SER A 322 17.57 10.80 17.04
CA SER A 322 17.85 11.41 18.34
C SER A 322 18.81 10.59 19.21
N ARG A 323 18.85 9.27 19.03
CA ARG A 323 19.71 8.39 19.82
C ARG A 323 21.18 8.50 19.42
N ASN A 324 21.43 8.92 18.19
CA ASN A 324 22.72 8.70 17.54
C ASN A 324 23.34 9.97 16.96
N SER A 325 22.62 11.10 17.03
CA SER A 325 23.13 12.39 16.66
C SER A 325 23.83 13.06 17.86
N ARG A 326 24.63 14.10 17.59
CA ARG A 326 25.21 14.93 18.66
C ARG A 326 24.08 15.36 19.60
N ARG A 327 24.34 15.35 20.91
CA ARG A 327 23.39 15.86 21.92
C ARG A 327 22.84 17.19 21.41
N ASN A 328 21.52 17.29 21.24
CA ASN A 328 20.76 18.46 20.75
C ASN A 328 20.60 18.63 19.23
N ALA A 329 21.03 17.69 18.38
CA ALA A 329 20.69 17.79 16.96
C ALA A 329 19.18 17.63 16.73
N LYS A 330 18.62 18.48 15.87
CA LYS A 330 17.21 18.44 15.47
C LYS A 330 17.08 18.02 14.01
N ILE A 331 16.04 17.26 13.69
CA ILE A 331 15.66 16.97 12.30
C ILE A 331 15.12 18.23 11.64
N ASP A 332 14.18 18.90 12.31
CA ASP A 332 13.60 20.16 11.88
C ASP A 332 13.91 21.21 12.96
N PRO A 333 14.52 22.36 12.61
CA PRO A 333 14.85 23.39 13.60
C PRO A 333 13.61 23.91 14.36
N ASN A 334 12.42 23.83 13.75
CA ASN A 334 11.17 24.35 14.28
C ASN A 334 10.48 23.43 15.29
N PHE A 335 10.89 22.16 15.36
CA PHE A 335 10.24 21.14 16.21
C PHE A 335 11.25 20.39 17.06
N LYS A 336 10.80 19.87 18.20
CA LYS A 336 11.55 18.89 18.99
C LYS A 336 11.44 17.53 18.29
N ASN A 337 12.49 16.72 18.32
CA ASN A 337 12.39 15.38 17.73
C ASN A 337 11.34 14.49 18.44
N GLY A 338 10.96 14.85 19.67
CA GLY A 338 9.92 14.18 20.48
C GLY A 338 8.47 14.48 20.08
N GLU A 339 8.23 15.38 19.12
CA GLU A 339 6.88 15.80 18.70
C GLU A 339 6.65 15.69 17.18
N LEU A 340 7.52 14.96 16.48
CA LEU A 340 7.51 14.86 15.02
C LEU A 340 6.49 13.85 14.46
N GLU A 341 5.96 12.93 15.27
CA GLU A 341 5.00 11.93 14.78
C GLU A 341 3.67 12.04 15.50
N TRP A 342 2.60 12.23 14.73
CA TRP A 342 1.24 12.30 15.22
C TRP A 342 0.51 11.02 14.78
N LEU A 343 -0.02 10.28 15.75
CA LEU A 343 -0.82 9.10 15.51
C LEU A 343 -2.30 9.48 15.48
N LEU A 344 -2.89 9.38 14.30
CA LEU A 344 -4.30 9.64 14.04
C LEU A 344 -5.10 8.35 14.20
N THR A 345 -6.14 8.41 15.04
CA THR A 345 -7.04 7.28 15.34
C THR A 345 -8.50 7.74 15.31
N GLY A 346 -9.43 6.86 15.66
CA GLY A 346 -10.87 7.13 15.61
C GLY A 346 -11.52 6.73 14.29
N SER A 347 -10.74 6.23 13.33
CA SER A 347 -11.20 5.41 12.20
C SER A 347 -10.05 4.54 11.71
N ASP A 348 -10.37 3.37 11.15
CA ASP A 348 -9.41 2.56 10.38
C ASP A 348 -9.19 3.14 8.95
N PHE A 349 -10.06 4.07 8.57
CA PHE A 349 -10.07 4.70 7.26
C PHE A 349 -10.58 6.14 7.36
N PHE A 350 -9.75 7.10 6.97
CA PHE A 350 -10.13 8.51 6.92
C PHE A 350 -10.57 8.86 5.51
N ASP A 351 -11.88 8.79 5.29
CA ASP A 351 -12.53 9.33 4.11
C ASP A 351 -12.52 10.87 4.17
N PHE A 352 -11.92 11.51 3.17
CA PHE A 352 -11.81 12.97 3.10
C PHE A 352 -13.12 13.69 2.76
N ASP A 353 -14.13 12.96 2.26
CA ASP A 353 -15.42 13.52 1.86
C ASP A 353 -16.56 13.18 2.84
N SER A 354 -16.29 12.38 3.86
CA SER A 354 -17.29 12.04 4.88
C SER A 354 -17.80 13.28 5.62
N PRO A 355 -19.11 13.43 5.88
CA PRO A 355 -19.64 14.57 6.63
C PRO A 355 -19.12 14.64 8.07
N ASP A 356 -18.75 13.50 8.65
CA ASP A 356 -18.18 13.34 9.99
C ASP A 356 -16.64 13.18 9.97
N ARG A 357 -16.00 13.47 8.83
CA ARG A 357 -14.57 13.35 8.64
C ARG A 357 -13.82 14.07 9.76
N LYS A 358 -12.72 13.46 10.20
CA LYS A 358 -11.79 14.04 11.19
C LYS A 358 -10.45 14.42 10.58
N VAL A 359 -10.24 14.04 9.32
CA VAL A 359 -9.04 14.35 8.53
C VAL A 359 -9.48 14.69 7.12
N VAL A 360 -8.87 15.71 6.53
CA VAL A 360 -9.10 16.13 5.14
C VAL A 360 -7.77 16.38 4.47
N CYS A 361 -7.59 15.93 3.22
CA CYS A 361 -6.48 16.38 2.40
C CYS A 361 -6.83 17.71 1.71
N SER A 362 -6.19 18.81 2.12
CA SER A 362 -6.42 20.15 1.56
C SER A 362 -5.45 20.53 0.45
N GLY A 363 -4.38 19.75 0.25
CA GLY A 363 -3.39 20.06 -0.78
C GLY A 363 -2.39 18.93 -1.00
N ILE A 364 -1.74 18.98 -2.15
CA ILE A 364 -0.57 18.16 -2.48
C ILE A 364 0.64 19.07 -2.40
N MET A 365 1.60 18.70 -1.57
CA MET A 365 2.90 19.34 -1.46
C MET A 365 3.86 18.65 -2.41
N ILE A 366 4.47 19.40 -3.32
CA ILE A 366 5.41 18.94 -4.32
C ILE A 366 6.75 19.66 -4.12
N ARG A 367 7.82 18.90 -3.97
CA ARG A 367 9.19 19.43 -3.99
C ARG A 367 9.89 18.92 -5.23
N THR A 368 10.36 19.82 -6.08
CA THR A 368 11.11 19.48 -7.30
C THR A 368 12.53 20.03 -7.22
N THR A 369 13.51 19.26 -7.69
CA THR A 369 14.93 19.62 -7.60
C THR A 369 15.73 19.14 -8.81
N ASP A 370 16.77 19.88 -9.15
CA ASP A 370 17.78 19.52 -10.15
C ASP A 370 18.76 18.46 -9.64
N LYS A 371 19.00 18.46 -8.33
CA LYS A 371 19.86 17.50 -7.63
C LYS A 371 19.04 16.50 -6.85
N HIS A 372 19.63 15.36 -6.56
CA HIS A 372 18.99 14.36 -5.71
C HIS A 372 18.59 14.98 -4.35
N PRO A 373 17.34 14.78 -3.86
CA PRO A 373 16.85 15.46 -2.65
C PRO A 373 17.67 15.25 -1.37
N ALA A 374 18.46 14.17 -1.28
CA ALA A 374 19.37 13.91 -0.17
C ALA A 374 20.57 14.88 -0.10
N LEU A 375 20.81 15.65 -1.18
CA LEU A 375 21.87 16.65 -1.26
C LEU A 375 21.38 18.06 -0.86
N LEU A 376 20.09 18.21 -0.54
CA LEU A 376 19.54 19.47 -0.05
C LEU A 376 19.98 19.71 1.40
N LYS A 377 20.15 20.99 1.75
CA LYS A 377 20.52 21.42 3.11
C LYS A 377 19.55 20.86 4.16
N ASP A 378 18.24 20.95 3.90
CA ASP A 378 17.20 20.51 4.84
C ASP A 378 17.08 18.97 4.91
N SER A 379 17.74 18.26 3.99
CA SER A 379 17.83 16.79 3.98
C SER A 379 19.16 16.29 4.55
N ALA A 380 20.08 17.17 4.99
CA ALA A 380 21.41 16.78 5.43
C ALA A 380 21.39 15.76 6.59
N TRP A 381 20.35 15.80 7.42
CA TRP A 381 20.15 14.87 8.53
C TRP A 381 19.87 13.43 8.08
N TRP A 382 19.44 13.20 6.83
CA TRP A 382 19.19 11.85 6.30
C TRP A 382 20.44 10.98 6.35
N TRP A 383 21.62 11.58 6.11
CA TRP A 383 22.89 10.87 6.15
C TRP A 383 23.20 10.30 7.53
N ASN A 384 22.79 10.99 8.59
CA ASN A 384 22.96 10.48 9.95
C ASN A 384 22.10 9.24 10.17
N VAL A 385 20.89 9.18 9.60
CA VAL A 385 20.02 8.00 9.70
C VAL A 385 20.54 6.85 8.82
N ILE A 386 20.93 7.15 7.58
CA ILE A 386 21.35 6.15 6.59
C ILE A 386 22.66 5.48 6.99
N CYS A 387 23.70 6.24 7.38
CA CYS A 387 25.00 5.67 7.72
C CYS A 387 24.95 4.70 8.92
N GLN A 388 23.88 4.74 9.72
CA GLN A 388 23.71 3.87 10.88
C GLN A 388 23.12 2.51 10.55
N GLU A 389 22.30 2.39 9.49
CA GLU A 389 21.84 1.08 9.03
C GLU A 389 22.99 0.25 8.41
N TRP A 390 24.18 0.84 8.19
CA TRP A 390 25.22 0.27 7.31
C TRP A 390 26.70 0.43 7.77
N CYS A 391 26.95 0.59 9.08
CA CYS A 391 28.26 0.50 9.78
C CYS A 391 29.27 1.68 9.71
N THR A 392 29.81 1.95 10.91
CA THR A 392 31.03 2.64 11.38
C THR A 392 31.45 4.03 10.86
N PRO A 393 31.95 4.90 11.77
CA PRO A 393 32.05 6.33 11.54
C PRO A 393 33.44 6.71 11.02
N GLU A 394 33.54 7.10 9.75
CA GLU A 394 34.56 8.05 9.25
C GLU A 394 34.37 8.28 7.75
N LEU A 395 33.58 9.29 7.35
CA LEU A 395 33.45 9.64 5.93
C LEU A 395 33.38 11.15 5.68
N ASN A 396 34.23 11.61 4.76
CA ASN A 396 34.36 12.98 4.28
C ASN A 396 33.41 13.26 3.08
N ALA A 397 33.29 14.54 2.71
CA ALA A 397 32.32 15.03 1.73
C ALA A 397 32.45 14.45 0.30
N LYS A 398 33.65 14.01 -0.13
CA LYS A 398 33.84 13.37 -1.46
C LYS A 398 33.21 11.98 -1.48
N ARG A 399 33.40 11.23 -0.39
CA ARG A 399 32.82 9.90 -0.21
C ARG A 399 31.32 9.95 0.03
N ASN A 400 30.77 11.02 0.61
CA ASN A 400 29.30 11.19 0.70
C ASN A 400 28.60 11.18 -0.66
N ARG A 401 29.26 11.62 -1.74
CA ARG A 401 28.69 11.59 -3.10
C ARG A 401 28.73 10.17 -3.70
N GLU A 402 29.81 9.43 -3.45
CA GLU A 402 29.95 8.02 -3.85
C GLU A 402 29.06 7.09 -3.01
N THR A 403 28.97 7.33 -1.70
CA THR A 403 28.05 6.68 -0.77
C THR A 403 26.62 7.05 -1.08
N ALA A 404 26.31 8.29 -1.49
CA ALA A 404 24.99 8.64 -2.01
C ALA A 404 24.66 7.79 -3.24
N ASN A 405 25.55 7.74 -4.23
CA ASN A 405 25.35 6.93 -5.42
C ASN A 405 25.25 5.43 -5.09
N CYS A 406 26.03 4.91 -4.12
CA CYS A 406 26.00 3.52 -3.68
C CYS A 406 24.75 3.18 -2.84
N VAL A 407 24.32 4.08 -1.96
CA VAL A 407 23.06 3.97 -1.20
C VAL A 407 21.89 4.04 -2.16
N LEU A 408 21.90 4.93 -3.15
CA LEU A 408 20.85 5.06 -4.16
C LEU A 408 20.78 3.82 -5.05
N ASP A 409 21.92 3.34 -5.54
CA ASP A 409 22.02 2.11 -6.32
C ASP A 409 21.56 0.89 -5.49
N LYS A 410 21.81 0.86 -4.18
CA LYS A 410 21.34 -0.20 -3.28
C LYS A 410 19.90 -0.06 -2.81
N TYR A 411 19.36 1.14 -2.63
CA TYR A 411 17.94 1.37 -2.29
C TYR A 411 17.07 0.92 -3.46
N ASN A 412 17.47 1.27 -4.68
CA ASN A 412 16.86 0.78 -5.92
C ASN A 412 17.02 -0.74 -6.09
N LYS A 413 18.17 -1.33 -5.69
CA LYS A 413 18.37 -2.80 -5.71
C LYS A 413 17.67 -3.56 -4.58
N ARG A 414 17.36 -2.96 -3.43
CA ARG A 414 16.65 -3.63 -2.30
C ARG A 414 15.20 -3.97 -2.66
N GLU A 415 14.54 -3.14 -3.48
CA GLU A 415 13.25 -3.47 -4.12
C GLU A 415 13.39 -4.74 -5.00
N TYR A 416 14.46 -4.85 -5.79
CA TYR A 416 14.78 -6.06 -6.57
C TYR A 416 15.16 -7.29 -5.73
N THR A 417 15.82 -7.10 -4.57
CA THR A 417 16.32 -8.22 -3.75
C THR A 417 15.20 -8.84 -2.91
N LYS A 418 14.20 -8.06 -2.47
CA LYS A 418 12.96 -8.60 -1.89
C LYS A 418 12.20 -9.49 -2.88
N LEU A 419 12.16 -9.11 -4.16
CA LEU A 419 11.58 -9.91 -5.25
C LEU A 419 12.38 -11.20 -5.51
N LEU A 420 13.71 -11.17 -5.39
CA LEU A 420 14.58 -12.34 -5.58
C LEU A 420 14.56 -13.33 -4.39
N PHE A 421 14.37 -12.87 -3.15
CA PHE A 421 14.30 -13.75 -1.99
C PHE A 421 13.02 -14.62 -2.01
N VAL A 422 11.87 -14.03 -2.36
CA VAL A 422 10.60 -14.78 -2.53
C VAL A 422 10.67 -15.77 -3.70
N SER A 423 11.41 -15.41 -4.76
CA SER A 423 11.66 -16.29 -5.92
C SER A 423 12.61 -17.46 -5.61
N LYS A 424 13.72 -17.20 -4.89
CA LYS A 424 14.69 -18.22 -4.49
C LYS A 424 14.14 -19.19 -3.45
N GLU A 425 13.28 -18.76 -2.54
CA GLU A 425 12.64 -19.64 -1.56
C GLU A 425 11.71 -20.66 -2.26
N LYS A 426 10.96 -20.22 -3.29
CA LYS A 426 10.17 -21.10 -4.16
C LYS A 426 11.03 -22.06 -4.99
N GLN A 427 12.19 -21.62 -5.47
CA GLN A 427 13.14 -22.48 -6.19
C GLN A 427 13.81 -23.52 -5.27
N THR A 428 14.21 -23.13 -4.06
CA THR A 428 14.82 -24.03 -3.09
C THR A 428 13.84 -25.12 -2.64
N ILE A 429 12.56 -24.78 -2.39
CA ILE A 429 11.52 -25.76 -2.07
C ILE A 429 11.24 -26.70 -3.26
N LYS A 430 11.28 -26.19 -4.50
CA LYS A 430 11.08 -27.00 -5.72
C LYS A 430 12.27 -27.91 -6.02
N ILE A 431 13.50 -27.47 -5.75
CA ILE A 431 14.73 -28.25 -5.86
C ILE A 431 14.79 -29.31 -4.76
N GLN A 432 14.46 -28.98 -3.52
CA GLN A 432 14.40 -29.94 -2.41
C GLN A 432 13.32 -31.01 -2.64
N LYS A 433 12.13 -30.65 -3.16
CA LYS A 433 11.12 -31.65 -3.58
C LYS A 433 11.61 -32.55 -4.72
N LYS A 434 12.29 -32.01 -5.73
CA LYS A 434 12.89 -32.82 -6.82
C LYS A 434 14.03 -33.70 -6.34
N LEU A 435 14.85 -33.24 -5.40
CA LEU A 435 15.93 -34.03 -4.81
C LEU A 435 15.37 -35.15 -3.93
N PHE A 436 14.34 -34.87 -3.13
CA PHE A 436 13.66 -35.85 -2.29
C PHE A 436 13.00 -36.95 -3.14
N ILE A 437 12.28 -36.58 -4.21
CA ILE A 437 11.68 -37.56 -5.15
C ILE A 437 12.77 -38.39 -5.86
N ARG A 438 13.91 -37.79 -6.25
CA ARG A 438 15.02 -38.52 -6.88
C ARG A 438 15.78 -39.45 -5.91
N VAL A 439 15.92 -39.07 -4.65
CA VAL A 439 16.57 -39.91 -3.62
C VAL A 439 15.66 -41.07 -3.23
N CYS A 440 14.34 -40.87 -3.15
CA CYS A 440 13.38 -41.95 -2.92
C CYS A 440 13.29 -42.93 -4.11
N HIS A 441 13.47 -42.46 -5.36
CA HIS A 441 13.47 -43.34 -6.53
C HIS A 441 14.78 -44.11 -6.77
N ARG A 442 15.92 -43.64 -6.23
CA ARG A 442 17.23 -44.28 -6.47
C ARG A 442 17.67 -45.31 -5.42
N ASN A 443 16.96 -45.44 -4.30
CA ASN A 443 17.35 -46.36 -3.21
C ASN A 443 16.47 -47.61 -3.07
N ILE A 444 15.81 -48.07 -4.15
CA ILE A 444 15.10 -49.36 -4.17
C ILE A 444 15.95 -50.51 -4.75
N SER A 445 17.25 -50.32 -4.98
CA SER A 445 18.12 -51.47 -5.22
C SER A 445 19.45 -51.36 -4.49
N ARG A 446 19.80 -52.50 -3.88
CA ARG A 446 21.07 -52.86 -3.22
C ARG A 446 21.14 -52.54 -1.73
N SER A 447 20.91 -53.63 -1.00
CA SER A 447 21.39 -53.97 0.33
C SER A 447 22.82 -53.49 0.62
N ILE A 448 22.95 -52.68 1.68
CA ILE A 448 23.96 -52.66 2.76
C ILE A 448 23.98 -51.23 3.35
N PHE A 449 23.54 -51.10 4.60
CA PHE A 449 23.71 -49.97 5.55
C PHE A 449 23.97 -50.64 6.93
N PRO A 450 24.56 -50.00 7.97
CA PRO A 450 24.37 -48.58 8.29
C PRO A 450 25.53 -47.82 8.98
N LEU A 451 25.54 -46.49 8.90
CA LEU A 451 25.96 -45.60 10.00
C LEU A 451 25.67 -44.10 9.72
N SER A 452 25.61 -43.68 8.46
CA SER A 452 25.44 -42.26 8.10
C SER A 452 23.98 -41.75 8.23
N PHE A 453 22.98 -42.61 8.12
CA PHE A 453 21.57 -42.20 8.18
C PHE A 453 21.09 -41.89 9.61
N LEU A 454 21.61 -42.61 10.60
CA LEU A 454 21.28 -42.38 12.01
C LEU A 454 21.81 -41.03 12.50
N PHE A 455 22.98 -40.61 11.99
CA PHE A 455 23.59 -39.32 12.31
C PHE A 455 22.78 -38.14 11.75
N PHE A 456 22.25 -38.30 10.54
CA PHE A 456 21.42 -37.25 9.91
C PHE A 456 20.04 -37.13 10.59
N ALA A 457 19.44 -38.26 10.98
CA ALA A 457 18.20 -38.26 11.74
C ALA A 457 18.36 -37.64 13.15
N LEU A 458 19.50 -37.90 13.82
CA LEU A 458 19.81 -37.30 15.13
C LEU A 458 20.09 -35.79 15.04
N LEU A 459 20.72 -35.31 13.97
CA LEU A 459 20.93 -33.88 13.72
C LEU A 459 19.61 -33.14 13.45
N LEU A 460 18.69 -33.77 12.70
CA LEU A 460 17.36 -33.21 12.47
C LEU A 460 16.51 -33.19 13.75
N LYS A 461 16.61 -34.23 14.59
CA LYS A 461 15.94 -34.27 15.89
C LYS A 461 16.46 -33.18 16.84
N ARG A 462 17.78 -32.98 16.93
CA ARG A 462 18.39 -31.90 17.72
C ARG A 462 18.04 -30.49 17.23
N SER A 463 17.83 -30.32 15.92
CA SER A 463 17.40 -29.04 15.34
C SER A 463 15.93 -28.72 15.67
N PHE A 464 15.08 -29.75 15.73
CA PHE A 464 13.68 -29.60 16.12
C PHE A 464 13.50 -29.37 17.63
N GLU A 465 14.26 -30.07 18.48
CA GLU A 465 14.18 -29.94 19.94
C GLU A 465 14.72 -28.60 20.47
N LYS A 466 15.57 -27.90 19.71
CA LYS A 466 16.04 -26.54 20.07
C LYS A 466 15.01 -25.43 19.80
N ASN A 467 13.95 -25.69 19.05
CA ASN A 467 12.97 -24.68 18.65
C ASN A 467 11.62 -24.78 19.39
N THR A 468 11.49 -25.66 20.38
CA THR A 468 10.27 -25.78 21.19
C THR A 468 10.61 -25.80 22.67
N CYS A 469 10.71 -24.61 23.27
CA CYS A 469 10.69 -24.46 24.72
C CYS A 469 9.68 -23.37 25.12
N SER A 470 8.40 -23.75 25.17
CA SER A 470 7.46 -23.34 26.23
C SER A 470 6.13 -24.10 26.07
N ASN A 471 5.63 -24.57 27.21
CA ASN A 471 4.31 -25.16 27.47
C ASN A 471 4.07 -26.64 27.14
N ASN A 472 4.41 -27.44 28.15
CA ASN A 472 3.86 -28.75 28.47
C ASN A 472 2.33 -28.69 28.68
N LYS A 473 1.57 -29.45 27.86
CA LYS A 473 0.49 -30.36 28.27
C LYS A 473 -0.04 -31.05 27.00
N ASN A 474 -0.22 -32.37 27.06
CA ASN A 474 -0.74 -33.29 26.03
C ASN A 474 0.32 -34.01 25.17
N LEU A 475 1.15 -34.82 25.83
CA LEU A 475 1.92 -35.90 25.19
C LEU A 475 1.25 -37.26 25.50
N SER A 476 0.10 -37.55 24.90
CA SER A 476 -0.53 -38.89 25.01
C SER A 476 -1.32 -39.36 23.78
N LYS A 477 -1.18 -38.73 22.61
CA LYS A 477 -1.93 -39.13 21.39
C LYS A 477 -1.08 -39.39 20.14
N ALA A 478 0.24 -39.50 20.25
CA ALA A 478 1.14 -39.60 19.09
C ALA A 478 1.74 -41.00 18.85
N THR A 479 1.10 -42.08 19.30
CA THR A 479 1.66 -43.45 19.17
C THR A 479 0.77 -44.43 18.39
N ASN A 480 -0.24 -43.99 17.64
CA ASN A 480 -1.16 -44.90 16.92
C ASN A 480 -1.42 -44.56 15.45
N LEU A 481 -0.42 -43.99 14.74
CA LEU A 481 -0.52 -43.76 13.29
C LEU A 481 0.70 -44.33 12.56
N TYR A 482 0.99 -45.60 12.76
CA TYR A 482 2.00 -46.34 11.98
C TYR A 482 1.58 -47.79 11.74
N THR A 483 0.35 -47.98 11.26
CA THR A 483 -0.08 -49.23 10.65
C THR A 483 -1.25 -48.92 9.72
N GLN A 484 -1.17 -49.44 8.49
CA GLN A 484 -2.15 -49.35 7.39
C GLN A 484 -2.06 -48.14 6.46
N ILE A 485 -1.11 -48.20 5.53
CA ILE A 485 -1.35 -47.70 4.17
C ILE A 485 -1.04 -48.86 3.21
N ASN A 486 -2.09 -49.54 2.78
CA ASN A 486 -2.09 -50.40 1.60
C ASN A 486 -2.56 -49.55 0.41
N LEU A 487 -1.72 -49.40 -0.63
CA LEU A 487 -2.14 -48.87 -1.92
C LEU A 487 -1.60 -49.77 -3.05
N PRO A 488 -2.43 -50.16 -4.02
CA PRO A 488 -2.02 -51.01 -5.14
C PRO A 488 -1.29 -50.17 -6.20
N ILE A 489 -0.12 -50.64 -6.63
CA ILE A 489 0.63 -50.04 -7.74
C ILE A 489 0.18 -50.71 -9.04
N LYS A 490 -0.47 -49.95 -9.93
CA LYS A 490 -0.67 -50.30 -11.35
C LYS A 490 0.57 -49.82 -12.13
N VAL A 491 1.31 -50.75 -12.72
CA VAL A 491 2.43 -50.47 -13.62
C VAL A 491 1.92 -50.56 -15.05
N THR A 492 2.02 -49.47 -15.82
CA THR A 492 1.79 -49.46 -17.27
C THR A 492 3.14 -49.28 -17.95
N TYR A 493 3.56 -50.26 -18.74
CA TYR A 493 4.73 -50.14 -19.61
C TYR A 493 4.33 -49.43 -20.91
N PHE A 494 5.09 -48.42 -21.31
CA PHE A 494 5.09 -47.92 -22.69
C PHE A 494 6.35 -48.42 -23.39
N LYS A 495 6.16 -48.88 -24.63
CA LYS A 495 7.16 -49.45 -25.53
C LYS A 495 7.92 -48.35 -26.28
#